data_AF-A0A1B6LEI5-F1
#
_entry.id   AF-A0A1B6LEI5-F1
#
_cell.length_a   1.000
_cell.length_b   1.000
_cell.length_c   1.000
_cell.angle_alpha   90.00
_cell.angle_beta   90.00
_cell.angle_gamma   90.00
#
_symmetry.space_group_name_H-M   'P 1'
#
loop_
_entity.id
_entity.type
_entity.pdbx_description
1 polymer ?
#
loop_
_entity_poly.entity_id
_entity_poly.type
_entity_poly.pdbx_seq_one_letter_code
_entity_poly.pdbx_strand_id
1 'polypeptide(L)'
;YLSLPEDSRISKVLRRMSREDDPEKFIAYGNQLQEALVAADNARYIRRSLDMICDSLLDLIHSGPNYEAKLHAAKCLGRLGHALDQDFKRFMEWVFPNYTVERNDEVRGLLLKAVLETVRLEREQPRLKDFAQTLMYNVHVALEAVDKSHLLLVALEVILDLASMYPDLFTKYFTDTVDILVGWHIDLTTPPSVINYASQSLQRLSYYWANDIDFSVTMLRHFLEDAESFTEELNESPSEDRQ
;
A
#
# COMPACT_ATOMS: atom_id res chain seq x y z
N TYR A 1 14.18 -28.88 -32.87
CA TYR A 1 12.93 -28.86 -32.09
C TYR A 1 13.11 -27.92 -30.92
N LEU A 2 12.57 -26.70 -31.01
CA LEU A 2 12.51 -25.79 -29.86
C LEU A 2 11.56 -26.40 -28.83
N SER A 3 12.08 -26.82 -27.68
CA SER A 3 11.22 -27.29 -26.59
C SER A 3 10.39 -26.10 -26.07
N LEU A 4 9.07 -26.20 -26.19
CA LEU A 4 8.14 -25.35 -25.47
C LEU A 4 8.52 -25.35 -23.97
N PRO A 5 8.38 -24.22 -23.24
CA PRO A 5 8.74 -24.16 -21.83
C PRO A 5 7.98 -25.25 -21.08
N GLU A 6 8.68 -26.08 -20.32
CA GLU A 6 8.04 -26.95 -19.33
C GLU A 6 7.05 -26.11 -18.52
N ASP A 7 5.77 -26.40 -18.64
CA ASP A 7 4.73 -25.67 -17.93
C ASP A 7 4.92 -25.91 -16.43
N SER A 8 5.49 -24.92 -15.76
CA SER A 8 5.64 -24.92 -14.31
C SER A 8 4.26 -25.04 -13.66
N ARG A 9 4.24 -25.53 -12.42
CA ARG A 9 3.03 -25.53 -11.58
C ARG A 9 2.39 -24.14 -11.55
N ILE A 10 3.19 -23.08 -11.54
CA ILE A 10 2.75 -21.68 -11.54
C ILE A 10 1.94 -21.35 -12.79
N SER A 11 2.48 -21.57 -14.00
CA SER A 11 1.75 -21.27 -15.26
C SER A 11 0.46 -22.06 -15.41
N LYS A 12 0.46 -23.32 -14.96
CA LYS A 12 -0.75 -24.15 -14.98
C LYS A 12 -1.83 -23.58 -14.08
N VAL A 13 -1.48 -23.13 -12.88
CA VAL A 13 -2.45 -22.55 -11.93
C VAL A 13 -2.95 -21.20 -12.40
N LEU A 14 -2.08 -20.30 -12.89
CA LEU A 14 -2.47 -19.01 -13.47
C LEU A 14 -3.52 -19.15 -14.59
N ARG A 15 -3.30 -20.09 -15.52
CA ARG A 15 -4.26 -20.36 -16.61
C ARG A 15 -5.58 -20.99 -16.16
N ARG A 16 -5.59 -21.66 -15.01
CA ARG A 16 -6.84 -22.16 -14.40
C ARG A 16 -7.61 -21.02 -13.76
N MET A 17 -6.92 -20.17 -12.99
CA MET A 17 -7.52 -18.97 -12.38
C MET A 17 -8.14 -18.05 -13.43
N SER A 18 -7.47 -17.85 -14.57
CA SER A 18 -7.94 -16.93 -15.62
C SER A 18 -9.20 -17.39 -16.37
N ARG A 19 -9.69 -18.60 -16.09
CA ARG A 19 -10.88 -19.21 -16.70
C ARG A 19 -11.92 -19.61 -15.65
N GLU A 20 -11.68 -19.24 -14.39
CA GLU A 20 -12.51 -19.66 -13.27
C GLU A 20 -13.43 -18.51 -12.86
N ASP A 21 -14.72 -18.72 -13.10
CA ASP A 21 -15.77 -17.76 -12.74
C ASP A 21 -16.32 -18.02 -11.33
N ASP A 22 -16.06 -19.20 -10.75
CA ASP A 22 -16.45 -19.55 -9.40
C ASP A 22 -15.46 -18.95 -8.37
N PRO A 23 -15.90 -18.04 -7.48
CA PRO A 23 -15.00 -17.37 -6.54
C PRO A 23 -14.28 -18.32 -5.59
N GLU A 24 -14.94 -19.38 -5.11
CA GLU A 24 -14.36 -20.31 -4.16
C GLU A 24 -13.25 -21.14 -4.80
N LYS A 25 -13.47 -21.64 -6.02
CA LYS A 25 -12.45 -22.35 -6.80
C LYS A 25 -11.30 -21.43 -7.19
N PHE A 26 -11.60 -20.17 -7.56
CA PHE A 26 -10.57 -19.18 -7.87
C PHE A 26 -9.66 -18.97 -6.67
N ILE A 27 -10.24 -18.75 -5.48
CA ILE A 27 -9.52 -18.58 -4.23
C ILE A 27 -8.70 -19.83 -3.89
N ALA A 28 -9.25 -21.03 -4.09
CA ALA A 28 -8.54 -22.29 -3.88
C ALA A 28 -7.30 -22.42 -4.80
N TYR A 29 -7.42 -22.04 -6.07
CA TYR A 29 -6.27 -21.97 -6.97
C TYR A 29 -5.27 -20.88 -6.55
N GLY A 30 -5.76 -19.73 -6.08
CA GLY A 30 -4.93 -18.67 -5.51
C GLY A 30 -4.08 -19.19 -4.35
N ASN A 31 -4.65 -19.97 -3.43
CA ASN A 31 -3.89 -20.57 -2.32
C ASN A 31 -2.82 -21.56 -2.84
N GLN A 32 -3.15 -22.38 -3.84
CA GLN A 32 -2.18 -23.28 -4.47
C GLN A 32 -1.03 -22.53 -5.16
N LEU A 33 -1.32 -21.36 -5.72
CA LEU A 33 -0.34 -20.47 -6.35
C LEU A 33 0.57 -19.84 -5.29
N GLN A 34 0.01 -19.35 -4.18
CA GLN A 34 0.79 -18.80 -3.07
C GLN A 34 1.83 -19.79 -2.53
N GLU A 35 1.45 -21.06 -2.35
CA GLU A 35 2.39 -22.13 -1.98
C GLU A 35 3.48 -22.34 -3.03
N ALA A 36 3.12 -22.31 -4.31
CA ALA A 36 4.08 -22.51 -5.39
C ALA A 36 5.08 -21.35 -5.49
N LEU A 37 4.65 -20.11 -5.22
CA LEU A 37 5.49 -18.93 -5.27
C LEU A 37 6.57 -18.89 -4.18
N VAL A 38 6.29 -19.47 -3.00
CA VAL A 38 7.26 -19.54 -1.89
C VAL A 38 8.16 -20.78 -1.91
N ALA A 39 7.88 -21.74 -2.79
CA ALA A 39 8.67 -22.97 -2.90
C ALA A 39 10.02 -22.69 -3.59
N ALA A 40 11.12 -22.99 -2.91
CA ALA A 40 12.48 -22.73 -3.39
C ALA A 40 12.78 -23.35 -4.78
N ASP A 41 12.21 -24.51 -5.07
CA ASP A 41 12.35 -25.21 -6.36
C ASP A 41 11.82 -24.38 -7.54
N ASN A 42 10.90 -23.45 -7.30
CA ASN A 42 10.33 -22.59 -8.33
C ASN A 42 11.12 -21.28 -8.53
N ALA A 43 12.11 -20.96 -7.69
CA ALA A 43 12.82 -19.67 -7.74
C ALA A 43 13.44 -19.38 -9.11
N ARG A 44 14.05 -20.39 -9.76
CA ARG A 44 14.65 -20.22 -11.10
C ARG A 44 13.58 -19.91 -12.15
N TYR A 45 12.42 -20.55 -12.06
CA TYR A 45 11.30 -20.30 -12.97
C TYR A 45 10.74 -18.89 -12.76
N ILE A 46 10.51 -18.51 -11.50
CA ILE A 46 9.99 -17.19 -11.10
C ILE A 46 10.86 -16.07 -11.70
N ARG A 47 12.19 -16.11 -11.51
CA ARG A 47 13.08 -15.07 -12.06
C ARG A 47 13.03 -14.94 -13.57
N ARG A 48 12.96 -16.09 -14.28
CA ARG A 48 12.94 -16.13 -15.74
C ARG A 48 11.62 -15.66 -16.33
N SER A 49 10.51 -15.89 -15.61
CA SER A 49 9.15 -15.65 -16.09
C SER A 49 8.45 -14.54 -15.31
N LEU A 50 9.20 -13.69 -14.61
CA LEU A 50 8.67 -12.66 -13.70
C LEU A 50 7.62 -11.79 -14.38
N ASP A 51 7.97 -11.17 -15.50
CA ASP A 51 7.09 -10.23 -16.20
C ASP A 51 5.76 -10.90 -16.58
N MET A 52 5.81 -12.13 -17.13
CA MET A 52 4.61 -12.92 -17.45
C MET A 52 3.75 -13.24 -16.22
N ILE A 53 4.38 -13.59 -15.09
CA ILE A 53 3.65 -13.89 -13.85
C ILE A 53 2.99 -12.61 -13.32
N CYS A 54 3.72 -11.50 -13.28
CA CYS A 54 3.19 -10.22 -12.82
C CYS A 54 2.02 -9.75 -13.70
N ASP A 55 2.16 -9.78 -15.02
CA ASP A 55 1.12 -9.38 -15.96
C ASP A 55 -0.11 -10.29 -15.83
N SER A 56 0.09 -11.61 -15.69
CA SER A 56 -1.01 -12.55 -15.45
C SER A 56 -1.73 -12.27 -14.14
N LEU A 57 -1.01 -11.92 -13.07
CA LEU A 57 -1.60 -11.57 -11.78
C LEU A 57 -2.34 -10.24 -11.83
N LEU A 58 -1.84 -9.26 -12.60
CA LEU A 58 -2.56 -8.00 -12.86
C LEU A 58 -3.87 -8.26 -13.59
N ASP A 59 -3.84 -9.05 -14.66
CA ASP A 59 -5.04 -9.45 -15.41
C ASP A 59 -6.07 -10.11 -14.49
N LEU A 60 -5.63 -10.96 -13.56
CA LEU A 60 -6.49 -11.60 -12.55
C LEU A 60 -7.05 -10.60 -11.52
N ILE A 61 -6.30 -9.57 -11.15
CA ILE A 61 -6.76 -8.47 -10.30
C ILE A 61 -7.85 -7.65 -11.04
N HIS A 62 -7.72 -7.45 -12.35
CA HIS A 62 -8.76 -6.77 -13.14
C HIS A 62 -10.02 -7.61 -13.30
N SER A 63 -9.85 -8.88 -13.67
CA SER A 63 -10.92 -9.76 -14.18
C SER A 63 -11.52 -10.72 -13.16
N GLY A 64 -10.93 -10.84 -11.96
CA GLY A 64 -11.39 -11.78 -10.95
C GLY A 64 -12.90 -11.63 -10.64
N PRO A 65 -13.60 -12.74 -10.33
CA PRO A 65 -15.06 -12.81 -10.31
C PRO A 65 -15.72 -11.93 -9.23
N ASN A 66 -15.00 -11.61 -8.17
CA ASN A 66 -15.41 -10.65 -7.14
C ASN A 66 -14.19 -10.04 -6.44
N TYR A 67 -14.43 -9.07 -5.55
CA TYR A 67 -13.36 -8.39 -4.81
C TYR A 67 -12.46 -9.35 -4.01
N GLU A 68 -13.05 -10.35 -3.35
CA GLU A 68 -12.29 -11.30 -2.52
C GLU A 68 -11.34 -12.16 -3.36
N ALA A 69 -11.80 -12.64 -4.52
CA ALA A 69 -10.98 -13.35 -5.48
C ALA A 69 -9.82 -12.48 -6.00
N LYS A 70 -10.11 -11.22 -6.38
CA LYS A 70 -9.09 -10.25 -6.80
C LYS A 70 -8.07 -9.96 -5.68
N LEU A 71 -8.53 -9.88 -4.43
CA LEU A 71 -7.66 -9.77 -3.26
C LEU A 71 -6.74 -10.98 -3.11
N HIS A 72 -7.22 -12.19 -3.39
CA HIS A 72 -6.36 -13.38 -3.42
C HIS A 72 -5.31 -13.33 -4.53
N ALA A 73 -5.63 -12.78 -5.70
CA ALA A 73 -4.63 -12.53 -6.75
C ALA A 73 -3.58 -11.49 -6.29
N ALA A 74 -4.01 -10.41 -5.64
CA ALA A 74 -3.10 -9.42 -5.05
C ALA A 74 -2.18 -10.02 -3.97
N LYS A 75 -2.68 -10.92 -3.12
CA LYS A 75 -1.83 -11.65 -2.15
C LYS A 75 -0.77 -12.52 -2.85
N CYS A 76 -1.13 -13.18 -3.96
CA CYS A 76 -0.16 -13.91 -4.77
C CYS A 76 0.94 -12.98 -5.30
N LEU A 77 0.56 -11.79 -5.79
CA LEU A 77 1.50 -10.79 -6.29
C LEU A 77 2.46 -10.29 -5.20
N GLY A 78 1.97 -10.07 -3.97
CA GLY A 78 2.83 -9.70 -2.84
C GLY A 78 3.81 -10.80 -2.42
N ARG A 79 3.35 -12.06 -2.39
CA ARG A 79 4.22 -13.22 -2.12
C ARG A 79 5.29 -13.41 -3.19
N LEU A 80 4.94 -13.16 -4.46
CA LEU A 80 5.92 -13.13 -5.55
C LEU A 80 6.99 -12.06 -5.29
N GLY A 81 6.60 -10.86 -4.87
CA GLY A 81 7.52 -9.78 -4.49
C GLY A 81 8.54 -10.26 -3.45
N HIS A 82 8.07 -10.83 -2.34
CA HIS A 82 8.97 -11.34 -1.29
C HIS A 82 9.86 -12.51 -1.74
N ALA A 83 9.33 -13.41 -2.57
CA ALA A 83 10.07 -14.57 -3.09
C ALA A 83 11.24 -14.22 -4.03
N LEU A 84 11.29 -13.00 -4.56
CA LEU A 84 12.35 -12.56 -5.46
C LEU A 84 13.67 -12.27 -4.74
N ASP A 85 13.66 -12.00 -3.43
CA ASP A 85 14.86 -11.74 -2.62
C ASP A 85 15.76 -10.68 -3.31
N GLN A 86 16.93 -11.08 -3.85
CA GLN A 86 17.87 -10.20 -4.53
C GLN A 86 17.30 -9.55 -5.82
N ASP A 87 16.28 -10.16 -6.42
CA ASP A 87 15.60 -9.65 -7.62
C ASP A 87 14.41 -8.72 -7.28
N PHE A 88 14.15 -8.43 -6.00
CA PHE A 88 12.98 -7.64 -5.55
C PHE A 88 12.89 -6.26 -6.19
N LYS A 89 14.03 -5.66 -6.56
CA LYS A 89 14.04 -4.39 -7.32
C LYS A 89 13.19 -4.44 -8.59
N ARG A 90 13.22 -5.57 -9.32
CA ARG A 90 12.42 -5.76 -10.55
C ARG A 90 10.92 -5.73 -10.26
N PHE A 91 10.50 -6.24 -9.10
CA PHE A 91 9.11 -6.14 -8.67
C PHE A 91 8.72 -4.69 -8.36
N MET A 92 9.56 -3.93 -7.64
CA MET A 92 9.29 -2.52 -7.39
C MET A 92 9.20 -1.70 -8.68
N GLU A 93 10.12 -1.95 -9.62
CA GLU A 93 10.14 -1.33 -10.95
C GLU A 93 8.95 -1.74 -11.85
N TRP A 94 8.21 -2.78 -11.46
CA TRP A 94 6.97 -3.18 -12.14
C TRP A 94 5.72 -2.68 -11.41
N VAL A 95 5.62 -2.84 -10.09
CA VAL A 95 4.39 -2.59 -9.32
C VAL A 95 4.05 -1.10 -9.19
N PHE A 96 5.04 -0.24 -8.94
CA PHE A 96 4.79 1.18 -8.73
C PHE A 96 4.44 1.92 -10.04
N PRO A 97 5.12 1.68 -11.18
CA PRO A 97 4.68 2.25 -12.45
C PRO A 97 3.27 1.81 -12.85
N ASN A 98 2.93 0.54 -12.67
CA ASN A 98 1.57 0.05 -12.92
C ASN A 98 0.55 0.72 -11.98
N TYR A 99 0.87 0.89 -10.69
CA TYR A 99 0.03 1.64 -9.76
C TYR A 99 -0.19 3.10 -10.19
N THR A 100 0.85 3.78 -10.68
CA THR A 100 0.77 5.19 -11.08
C THR A 100 -0.11 5.42 -12.31
N VAL A 101 -0.08 4.51 -13.29
CA VAL A 101 -0.85 4.66 -14.54
C VAL A 101 -2.25 4.06 -14.46
N GLU A 102 -2.53 3.24 -13.46
CA GLU A 102 -3.83 2.61 -13.24
C GLU A 102 -4.91 3.66 -12.95
N ARG A 103 -6.07 3.52 -13.60
CA ARG A 103 -7.20 4.46 -13.47
C ARG A 103 -8.32 3.90 -12.59
N ASN A 104 -8.33 2.59 -12.38
CA ASN A 104 -9.27 1.92 -11.50
C ASN A 104 -8.75 1.92 -10.06
N ASP A 105 -9.38 2.72 -9.20
CA ASP A 105 -8.98 2.85 -7.80
C ASP A 105 -9.08 1.52 -7.02
N GLU A 106 -10.00 0.61 -7.38
CA GLU A 106 -10.03 -0.75 -6.79
C GLU A 106 -8.72 -1.50 -7.07
N VAL A 107 -8.25 -1.44 -8.32
CA VAL A 107 -7.02 -2.09 -8.75
C VAL A 107 -5.79 -1.42 -8.12
N ARG A 108 -5.75 -0.08 -8.07
CA ARG A 108 -4.72 0.66 -7.31
C ARG A 108 -4.65 0.21 -5.86
N GLY A 109 -5.81 0.08 -5.21
CA GLY A 109 -5.90 -0.40 -3.83
C GLY A 109 -5.39 -1.83 -3.68
N LEU A 110 -5.71 -2.71 -4.63
CA LEU A 110 -5.24 -4.09 -4.66
C LEU A 110 -3.73 -4.20 -4.92
N LEU A 111 -3.14 -3.36 -5.76
CA LEU A 111 -1.69 -3.26 -5.96
C LEU A 111 -0.98 -2.82 -4.67
N LEU A 112 -1.50 -1.82 -3.96
CA LEU A 112 -0.97 -1.44 -2.64
C LEU A 112 -1.12 -2.57 -1.61
N LYS A 113 -2.22 -3.35 -1.66
CA LYS A 113 -2.37 -4.55 -0.80
C LYS A 113 -1.37 -5.65 -1.14
N ALA A 114 -0.92 -5.77 -2.40
CA ALA A 114 0.18 -6.66 -2.76
C ALA A 114 1.51 -6.19 -2.16
N VAL A 115 1.78 -4.88 -2.17
CA VAL A 115 2.94 -4.29 -1.48
C VAL A 115 2.84 -4.54 0.03
N LEU A 116 1.67 -4.36 0.63
CA LEU A 116 1.43 -4.63 2.05
C LEU A 116 1.69 -6.11 2.42
N GLU A 117 1.21 -7.06 1.62
CA GLU A 117 1.51 -8.49 1.83
C GLU A 117 3.02 -8.74 1.79
N THR A 118 3.75 -8.10 0.85
CA THR A 118 5.22 -8.19 0.79
C THR A 118 5.86 -7.70 2.09
N VAL A 119 5.43 -6.53 2.59
CA VAL A 119 5.94 -5.90 3.82
C VAL A 119 5.63 -6.75 5.06
N ARG A 120 4.46 -7.38 5.11
CA ARG A 120 4.10 -8.30 6.19
C ARG A 120 4.99 -9.54 6.21
N LEU A 121 5.27 -10.13 5.05
CA LEU A 121 6.20 -11.26 4.94
C LEU A 121 7.63 -10.85 5.30
N GLU A 122 8.05 -9.65 4.91
CA GLU A 122 9.36 -9.10 5.31
C GLU A 122 9.48 -8.95 6.82
N ARG A 123 8.40 -8.53 7.50
CA ARG A 123 8.36 -8.45 8.97
C ARG A 123 8.59 -9.82 9.63
N GLU A 124 7.99 -10.87 9.07
CA GLU A 124 8.11 -12.24 9.59
C GLU A 124 9.44 -12.90 9.20
N GLN A 125 9.93 -12.62 8.00
CA GLN A 125 11.14 -13.21 7.43
C GLN A 125 11.96 -12.14 6.70
N PRO A 126 12.81 -11.39 7.43
CA PRO A 126 13.57 -10.29 6.87
C PRO A 126 14.58 -10.75 5.82
N ARG A 127 14.42 -10.28 4.59
CA ARG A 127 15.25 -10.60 3.42
C ARG A 127 15.42 -9.40 2.49
N LEU A 128 14.58 -8.38 2.61
CA LEU A 128 14.48 -7.26 1.67
C LEU A 128 15.07 -5.95 2.22
N LYS A 129 15.80 -6.00 3.34
CA LYS A 129 16.37 -4.82 4.02
C LYS A 129 17.14 -3.88 3.09
N ASP A 130 17.92 -4.42 2.15
CA ASP A 130 18.72 -3.62 1.21
C ASP A 130 17.85 -2.75 0.27
N PHE A 131 16.57 -3.10 0.15
CA PHE A 131 15.58 -2.37 -0.65
C PHE A 131 14.66 -1.47 0.18
N ALA A 132 14.77 -1.50 1.52
CA ALA A 132 13.85 -0.80 2.42
C ALA A 132 13.78 0.71 2.15
N GLN A 133 14.91 1.35 1.85
CA GLN A 133 14.95 2.78 1.53
C GLN A 133 14.18 3.11 0.25
N THR A 134 14.36 2.33 -0.82
CA THR A 134 13.65 2.53 -2.09
C THR A 134 12.17 2.21 -1.96
N LEU A 135 11.83 1.13 -1.24
CA LEU A 135 10.45 0.75 -0.98
C LEU A 135 9.72 1.85 -0.18
N MET A 136 10.34 2.36 0.88
CA MET A 136 9.77 3.43 1.69
C MET A 136 9.56 4.71 0.88
N TYR A 137 10.53 5.09 0.03
CA TYR A 137 10.38 6.23 -0.88
C TYR A 137 9.19 6.06 -1.83
N ASN A 138 9.07 4.91 -2.51
CA ASN A 138 7.99 4.68 -3.45
C ASN A 138 6.61 4.66 -2.79
N VAL A 139 6.51 4.11 -1.57
CA VAL A 139 5.27 4.13 -0.79
C VAL A 139 4.92 5.54 -0.34
N HIS A 140 5.91 6.34 0.07
CA HIS A 140 5.70 7.74 0.41
C HIS A 140 5.20 8.55 -0.80
N VAL A 141 5.82 8.40 -1.97
CA VAL A 141 5.34 9.04 -3.22
C VAL A 141 3.90 8.61 -3.54
N ALA A 142 3.57 7.32 -3.34
CA ALA A 142 2.21 6.85 -3.52
C ALA A 142 1.24 7.48 -2.52
N LEU A 143 1.66 7.67 -1.26
CA LEU A 143 0.88 8.30 -0.19
C LEU A 143 0.58 9.78 -0.49
N GLU A 144 1.58 10.55 -0.95
CA GLU A 144 1.41 11.96 -1.35
C GLU A 144 0.41 12.13 -2.50
N ALA A 145 0.32 11.14 -3.40
CA ALA A 145 -0.57 11.16 -4.55
C ALA A 145 -1.99 10.63 -4.27
N VAL A 146 -2.31 10.27 -3.02
CA VAL A 146 -3.63 9.73 -2.67
C VAL A 146 -4.69 10.82 -2.65
N ASP A 147 -5.77 10.58 -3.41
CA ASP A 147 -6.97 11.42 -3.44
C ASP A 147 -8.25 10.67 -3.02
N LYS A 148 -8.15 9.37 -2.68
CA LYS A 148 -9.27 8.53 -2.22
C LYS A 148 -8.99 7.95 -0.84
N SER A 149 -9.99 8.01 0.04
CA SER A 149 -9.81 7.55 1.42
C SER A 149 -9.45 6.06 1.54
N HIS A 150 -9.99 5.18 0.70
CA HIS A 150 -9.66 3.75 0.77
C HIS A 150 -8.21 3.46 0.31
N LEU A 151 -7.65 4.27 -0.59
CA LEU A 151 -6.24 4.18 -0.98
C LEU A 151 -5.34 4.69 0.14
N LEU A 152 -5.76 5.77 0.82
CA LEU A 152 -5.05 6.34 1.97
C LEU A 152 -4.83 5.28 3.04
N LEU A 153 -5.90 4.58 3.43
CA LEU A 153 -5.84 3.57 4.49
C LEU A 153 -4.79 2.49 4.19
N VAL A 154 -4.74 2.01 2.94
CA VAL A 154 -3.76 0.96 2.58
C VAL A 154 -2.35 1.53 2.49
N ALA A 155 -2.16 2.70 1.89
CA ALA A 155 -0.83 3.34 1.81
C ALA A 155 -0.25 3.64 3.20
N LEU A 156 -1.09 4.13 4.12
CA LEU A 156 -0.74 4.34 5.53
C LEU A 156 -0.37 3.04 6.24
N GLU A 157 -1.12 1.95 6.02
CA GLU A 157 -0.76 0.64 6.58
C GLU A 157 0.65 0.22 6.15
N VAL A 158 0.96 0.36 4.86
CA VAL A 158 2.28 0.00 4.33
C VAL A 158 3.37 0.87 4.93
N ILE A 159 3.21 2.19 4.93
CA ILE A 159 4.28 3.09 5.39
C ILE A 159 4.51 2.98 6.90
N LEU A 160 3.45 2.79 7.70
CA LEU A 160 3.56 2.62 9.15
C LEU A 160 4.18 1.27 9.51
N ASP A 161 3.90 0.21 8.73
CA ASP A 161 4.59 -1.07 8.89
C ASP A 161 6.09 -0.93 8.58
N LEU A 162 6.45 -0.24 7.50
CA LEU A 162 7.85 0.08 7.18
C LEU A 162 8.51 0.94 8.26
N ALA A 163 7.81 1.96 8.77
CA ALA A 163 8.31 2.83 9.83
C ALA A 163 8.58 2.05 11.13
N SER A 164 7.78 1.02 11.42
CA SER A 164 8.02 0.17 12.60
C SER A 164 9.23 -0.77 12.44
N MET A 165 9.56 -1.17 11.22
CA MET A 165 10.69 -2.06 10.93
C MET A 165 12.00 -1.28 10.72
N TYR A 166 11.90 -0.10 10.12
CA TYR A 166 13.03 0.72 9.68
C TYR A 166 12.86 2.18 10.14
N PRO A 167 12.86 2.44 11.47
CA PRO A 167 12.50 3.75 12.01
C PRO A 167 13.43 4.87 11.53
N ASP A 168 14.73 4.62 11.45
CA ASP A 168 15.71 5.62 11.00
C ASP A 168 15.44 6.10 9.56
N LEU A 169 14.92 5.22 8.69
CA LEU A 169 14.58 5.57 7.31
C LEU A 169 13.34 6.43 7.24
N PHE A 170 12.39 6.25 8.17
CA PHE A 170 11.11 6.95 8.17
C PHE A 170 11.21 8.38 8.70
N THR A 171 12.22 8.69 9.53
CA THR A 171 12.40 10.02 10.14
C THR A 171 12.27 11.18 9.15
N LYS A 172 12.82 11.04 7.94
CA LYS A 172 12.75 12.09 6.91
C LYS A 172 11.37 12.25 6.24
N TYR A 173 10.46 11.29 6.42
CA TYR A 173 9.09 11.31 5.89
C TYR A 173 8.05 11.60 6.97
N PHE A 174 8.48 11.75 8.22
CA PHE A 174 7.58 11.88 9.36
C PHE A 174 6.70 13.12 9.24
N THR A 175 7.30 14.29 9.02
CA THR A 175 6.57 15.56 8.89
C THR A 175 5.55 15.52 7.76
N ASP A 176 5.93 15.06 6.58
CA ASP A 176 5.01 14.97 5.42
C ASP A 176 3.88 13.97 5.67
N THR A 177 4.18 12.84 6.33
CA THR A 177 3.16 11.85 6.71
C THR A 177 2.17 12.44 7.72
N VAL A 178 2.64 13.24 8.67
CA VAL A 178 1.80 13.96 9.63
C VAL A 178 0.92 14.99 8.93
N ASP A 179 1.48 15.77 8.02
CA ASP A 179 0.74 16.79 7.27
C ASP A 179 -0.44 16.18 6.49
N ILE A 180 -0.17 15.07 5.77
CA ILE A 180 -1.21 14.29 5.08
C ILE A 180 -2.27 13.81 6.07
N LEU A 181 -1.87 13.19 7.18
CA LEU A 181 -2.80 12.66 8.18
C LEU A 181 -3.68 13.75 8.81
N VAL A 182 -3.10 14.90 9.12
CA VAL A 182 -3.84 16.05 9.67
C VAL A 182 -4.83 16.57 8.63
N GLY A 183 -4.41 16.74 7.37
CA GLY A 183 -5.29 17.16 6.28
C GLY A 183 -6.53 16.27 6.14
N TRP A 184 -6.34 14.94 6.15
CA TRP A 184 -7.45 13.99 6.10
C TRP A 184 -8.28 13.92 7.39
N HIS A 185 -7.70 14.26 8.55
CA HIS A 185 -8.40 14.25 9.83
C HIS A 185 -9.32 15.46 10.01
N ILE A 186 -8.95 16.63 9.47
CA ILE A 186 -9.73 17.87 9.60
C ILE A 186 -10.76 18.07 8.47
N ASP A 187 -10.62 17.35 7.35
CA ASP A 187 -11.56 17.42 6.24
C ASP A 187 -12.95 16.86 6.63
N LEU A 188 -13.93 17.76 6.71
CA LEU A 188 -15.32 17.48 7.10
C LEU A 188 -16.06 16.57 6.11
N THR A 189 -15.54 16.37 4.90
CA THR A 189 -16.12 15.46 3.91
C THR A 189 -15.61 14.02 4.07
N THR A 190 -14.59 13.81 4.90
CA THR A 190 -13.97 12.52 5.10
C THR A 190 -14.86 11.58 5.94
N PRO A 191 -15.00 10.30 5.55
CA PRO A 191 -15.78 9.35 6.33
C PRO A 191 -15.26 9.21 7.78
N PRO A 192 -16.14 9.06 8.80
CA PRO A 192 -15.72 8.94 10.19
C PRO A 192 -14.72 7.81 10.47
N SER A 193 -14.80 6.71 9.72
CA SER A 193 -13.84 5.60 9.80
C SER A 193 -12.42 6.03 9.44
N VAL A 194 -12.27 6.93 8.48
CA VAL A 194 -10.98 7.43 7.99
C VAL A 194 -10.43 8.47 8.96
N ILE A 195 -11.26 9.37 9.49
CA ILE A 195 -10.87 10.31 10.56
C ILE A 195 -10.34 9.53 11.77
N ASN A 196 -11.06 8.52 12.23
CA ASN A 196 -10.64 7.69 13.35
C ASN A 196 -9.32 6.96 13.05
N TYR A 197 -9.16 6.43 11.83
CA TYR A 197 -7.92 5.78 11.43
C TYR A 197 -6.74 6.74 11.34
N ALA A 198 -6.95 7.96 10.84
CA ALA A 198 -5.93 9.00 10.79
C ALA A 198 -5.49 9.40 12.21
N SER A 199 -6.45 9.58 13.13
CA SER A 199 -6.18 9.84 14.54
C SER A 199 -5.34 8.73 15.19
N GLN A 200 -5.71 7.45 14.98
CA GLN A 200 -4.94 6.31 15.48
C GLN A 200 -3.55 6.23 14.85
N SER A 201 -3.42 6.58 13.57
CA SER A 201 -2.13 6.62 12.87
C SER A 201 -1.21 7.69 13.43
N LEU A 202 -1.72 8.90 13.72
CA LEU A 202 -0.97 9.96 14.39
C LEU A 202 -0.47 9.52 15.77
N GLN A 203 -1.29 8.77 16.53
CA GLN A 203 -0.89 8.20 17.83
C GLN A 203 0.21 7.13 17.70
N ARG A 204 0.16 6.29 16.65
CA ARG A 204 1.21 5.30 16.36
C ARG A 204 2.57 5.94 16.07
N LEU A 205 2.60 7.20 15.66
CA LEU A 205 3.81 7.97 15.42
C LEU A 205 4.39 8.62 16.69
N SER A 206 3.87 8.32 17.89
CA SER A 206 4.33 8.89 19.18
C SER A 206 5.84 8.88 19.39
N TYR A 207 6.54 7.84 18.93
CA TYR A 207 8.00 7.79 18.96
C TYR A 207 8.65 8.96 18.21
N TYR A 208 8.14 9.32 17.03
CA TYR A 208 8.71 10.38 16.21
C TYR A 208 8.38 11.77 16.77
N TRP A 209 7.15 11.97 17.25
CA TRP A 209 6.78 13.18 17.98
C TRP A 209 7.72 13.46 19.16
N ALA A 210 8.03 12.43 19.95
CA ALA A 210 8.92 12.56 21.11
C ALA A 210 10.38 12.87 20.72
N ASN A 211 10.82 12.47 19.52
CA ASN A 211 12.17 12.73 19.01
C ASN A 211 12.28 14.05 18.23
N ASP A 212 11.16 14.67 17.86
CA ASP A 212 11.11 15.98 17.21
C ASP A 212 10.13 16.91 17.97
N ILE A 213 10.57 17.37 19.13
CA ILE A 213 9.79 18.23 20.02
C ILE A 213 9.58 19.60 19.37
N ASP A 214 10.56 20.13 18.66
CA ASP A 214 10.46 21.45 18.03
C ASP A 214 9.35 21.45 16.96
N PHE A 215 9.27 20.41 16.13
CA PHE A 215 8.15 20.21 15.22
C PHE A 215 6.82 20.08 15.96
N SER A 216 6.77 19.25 17.02
CA SER A 216 5.56 19.04 17.84
C SER A 216 5.01 20.36 18.39
N VAL A 217 5.89 21.22 18.92
CA VAL A 217 5.50 22.52 19.48
C VAL A 217 5.06 23.48 18.37
N THR A 218 5.70 23.43 17.20
CA THR A 218 5.32 24.26 16.05
C THR A 218 3.91 23.94 15.57
N MET A 219 3.56 22.66 15.45
CA MET A 219 2.20 22.24 15.10
C MET A 219 1.15 22.71 16.11
N LEU A 220 1.46 22.67 17.42
CA LEU A 220 0.56 23.18 18.46
C LEU A 220 0.38 24.70 18.36
N ARG A 221 1.42 25.44 17.97
CA ARG A 221 1.31 26.89 17.73
C ARG A 221 0.39 27.19 16.56
N HIS A 222 0.59 26.52 15.43
CA HIS A 222 -0.29 26.70 14.26
C HIS A 222 -1.75 26.39 14.60
N PHE A 223 -2.01 25.31 15.36
CA PHE A 223 -3.37 25.00 15.82
C PHE A 223 -3.99 26.11 16.69
N LEU A 224 -3.20 26.73 17.58
CA LEU A 224 -3.69 27.84 18.41
C LEU A 224 -3.96 29.09 17.55
N GLU A 225 -3.07 29.40 16.62
CA GLU A 225 -3.22 30.50 15.66
C GLU A 225 -4.50 30.34 14.81
N ASP A 226 -4.77 29.12 14.32
CA ASP A 226 -5.99 28.82 13.55
C ASP A 226 -7.26 28.99 14.42
N ALA A 227 -7.22 28.58 15.70
CA ALA A 227 -8.34 28.73 16.61
C ALA A 227 -8.62 30.19 16.98
N GLU A 228 -7.57 31.00 17.13
CA GLU A 228 -7.66 32.45 17.33
C GLU A 228 -8.27 33.13 16.10
N SER A 229 -7.75 32.82 14.90
CA SER A 229 -8.28 33.34 13.62
C SER A 229 -9.76 33.00 13.44
N PHE A 230 -10.16 31.75 13.70
CA PHE A 230 -11.57 31.34 13.60
C PHE A 230 -12.47 32.07 14.58
N THR A 231 -11.97 32.37 15.79
CA THR A 231 -12.71 33.14 16.79
C THR A 231 -12.89 34.59 16.36
N GLU A 232 -11.88 35.20 15.73
CA GLU A 232 -11.96 36.54 15.17
C GLU A 232 -12.99 36.60 14.02
N GLU A 233 -12.97 35.65 13.09
CA GLU A 233 -13.94 35.57 11.99
C GLU A 233 -15.40 35.48 12.48
N LEU A 234 -15.65 34.69 13.54
CA LEU A 234 -16.97 34.60 14.16
C LEU A 234 -17.43 35.94 14.76
N ASN A 235 -16.52 36.71 15.36
CA ASN A 235 -16.83 38.00 15.96
C ASN A 235 -17.00 39.13 14.93
N GLU A 236 -16.40 39.00 13.74
CA GLU A 236 -16.51 39.97 12.64
C GLU A 236 -17.74 39.75 11.75
N SER A 237 -18.36 38.57 11.78
CA SER A 237 -19.60 38.30 11.03
C SER A 237 -20.77 39.18 11.53
N PRO A 238 -21.27 40.16 10.74
CA PRO A 238 -22.32 41.06 11.18
C PRO A 238 -23.64 40.30 11.32
N SER A 239 -24.42 40.69 12.32
CA SER A 239 -25.84 40.36 12.44
C SER A 239 -26.64 40.92 11.24
N GLU A 240 -26.60 40.27 10.08
CA GLU A 240 -27.56 40.44 9.00
C GLU A 240 -28.85 39.69 9.35
N ASP A 241 -29.60 40.21 10.32
CA ASP A 241 -31.03 39.90 10.50
C ASP A 241 -31.64 40.80 11.60
N ARG A 242 -31.47 42.12 11.49
CA ARG A 242 -32.32 43.10 12.18
C ARG A 242 -32.43 44.39 11.38
N GLN A 243 -33.34 44.42 10.41
CA GLN A 243 -34.20 45.57 10.12
C GLN A 243 -35.41 45.18 9.27
#